data_AF-A0A9E4KE02-F1
#
_entry.id   AF-A0A9E4KE02-F1
#
_cell.length_a   1.000
_cell.length_b   1.000
_cell.length_c   1.000
_cell.angle_alpha   90.00
_cell.angle_beta   90.00
_cell.angle_gamma   90.00
#
_symmetry.space_group_name_H-M   'P 1'
#
loop_
_entity.id
_entity.type
_entity.pdbx_description
1 polymer ?
#
loop_
_entity_poly.entity_id
_entity_poly.type
_entity_poly.pdbx_seq_one_letter_code
_entity_poly.pdbx_strand_id
1 'polypeptide(L)'
;LAAERATLVLYEASHRVVESLEDMSAVFGGEREAVIAREMTKTYETFLRGNLESLLQTLQQEEDQRKGEFVVLIEGSTVVSQSRVEVDVEQMLITLLAELPLKQAVSLASSITGIKKNKLYNQALELSRA
;
A
#
# COMPACT_ATOMS: atom_id res chain seq x y z
N LEU A 1 -2.65 -7.30 0.41
CA LEU A 1 -1.18 -7.45 0.60
C LEU A 1 -0.43 -6.13 0.36
N ALA A 2 -0.80 -5.29 -0.60
CA ALA A 2 -0.02 -4.09 -0.95
C ALA A 2 0.25 -3.09 0.20
N ALA A 3 -0.64 -3.00 1.19
CA ALA A 3 -0.48 -2.14 2.36
C ALA A 3 0.12 -2.86 3.59
N GLU A 4 0.41 -4.16 3.52
CA GLU A 4 1.00 -4.92 4.62
C GLU A 4 2.38 -4.37 4.94
N ARG A 5 2.71 -4.15 6.22
CA ARG A 5 3.97 -3.52 6.66
C ARG A 5 5.02 -4.53 7.05
N ALA A 6 4.62 -5.76 7.37
CA ALA A 6 5.56 -6.86 7.55
C ALA A 6 6.14 -7.30 6.19
N THR A 7 7.34 -7.87 6.23
CA THR A 7 7.90 -8.58 5.07
C THR A 7 6.96 -9.71 4.67
N LEU A 8 6.60 -9.75 3.39
CA LEU A 8 5.83 -10.85 2.82
C LEU A 8 6.79 -11.96 2.40
N VAL A 9 6.41 -13.21 2.65
CA VAL A 9 7.16 -14.40 2.19
C VAL A 9 6.21 -15.27 1.40
N LEU A 10 6.50 -15.44 0.12
CA LEU A 10 5.64 -16.15 -0.84
C LEU A 10 6.42 -17.34 -1.42
N TYR A 11 5.76 -18.48 -1.53
CA TYR A 11 6.28 -19.62 -2.28
C TYR A 11 5.73 -19.57 -3.70
N GLU A 12 6.59 -19.83 -4.68
CA GLU A 12 6.18 -19.77 -6.07
C GLU A 12 6.79 -20.89 -6.92
N ALA A 13 6.02 -21.32 -7.93
CA ALA A 13 6.44 -22.33 -8.86
C ALA A 13 7.25 -21.72 -10.01
N SER A 14 8.26 -22.44 -10.50
CA SER A 14 9.12 -22.02 -11.62
C SER A 14 8.36 -21.52 -12.85
N HIS A 15 7.29 -22.21 -13.23
CA HIS A 15 6.50 -21.86 -14.42
C HIS A 15 5.64 -20.60 -14.25
N ARG A 16 5.49 -20.09 -13.02
CA ARG A 16 4.68 -18.91 -12.68
C ARG A 16 5.50 -17.74 -12.16
N VAL A 17 6.78 -17.94 -11.82
CA VAL A 17 7.57 -16.90 -11.13
C VAL A 17 7.67 -15.59 -11.91
N VAL A 18 7.71 -15.64 -13.24
CA VAL A 18 7.78 -14.44 -14.10
C VAL A 18 6.44 -13.68 -14.09
N GLU A 19 5.34 -14.37 -14.41
CA GLU A 19 3.99 -13.78 -14.38
C GLU A 19 3.66 -13.24 -12.99
N SER A 20 4.04 -13.98 -11.94
CA SER A 20 3.82 -13.54 -10.57
C SER A 20 4.64 -12.30 -10.22
N LEU A 21 5.88 -12.15 -10.70
CA LEU A 21 6.67 -10.94 -10.48
C LEU A 21 6.15 -9.74 -11.28
N GLU A 22 5.59 -9.96 -12.46
CA GLU A 22 4.87 -8.93 -13.23
C GLU A 22 3.68 -8.40 -12.42
N ASP A 23 2.85 -9.29 -11.88
CA ASP A 23 1.73 -8.93 -11.00
C ASP A 23 2.21 -8.22 -9.73
N MET A 24 3.26 -8.73 -9.08
CA MET A 24 3.84 -8.11 -7.88
C MET A 24 4.35 -6.70 -8.18
N SER A 25 5.04 -6.50 -9.30
CA SER A 25 5.55 -5.19 -9.73
C SER A 25 4.39 -4.22 -9.99
N ALA A 26 3.33 -4.67 -10.66
CA ALA A 26 2.14 -3.87 -10.92
C ALA A 26 1.36 -3.48 -9.65
N VAL A 27 1.24 -4.41 -8.68
CA VAL A 27 0.42 -4.22 -7.48
C VAL A 27 1.19 -3.57 -6.32
N PHE A 28 2.46 -3.90 -6.14
CA PHE A 28 3.30 -3.39 -5.04
C PHE A 28 4.20 -2.22 -5.44
N GLY A 29 4.34 -1.98 -6.74
CA GLY A 29 5.25 -1.01 -7.35
C GLY A 29 6.60 -1.63 -7.71
N GLY A 30 7.10 -1.36 -8.92
CA GLY A 30 8.36 -1.93 -9.43
C GLY A 30 9.60 -1.60 -8.58
N GLU A 31 9.59 -0.46 -7.90
CA GLU A 31 10.66 -0.01 -6.99
C GLU A 31 10.63 -0.70 -5.61
N ARG A 32 9.67 -1.59 -5.35
CA ARG A 32 9.61 -2.31 -4.08
C ARG A 32 10.80 -3.26 -3.95
N GLU A 33 11.53 -3.15 -2.86
CA GLU A 33 12.65 -4.07 -2.57
C GLU A 33 12.17 -5.50 -2.33
N ALA A 34 12.90 -6.46 -2.86
CA ALA A 34 12.59 -7.88 -2.74
C ALA A 34 13.85 -8.76 -2.81
N VAL A 35 13.68 -10.03 -2.44
CA VAL A 35 14.67 -11.09 -2.58
C VAL A 35 14.01 -12.31 -3.19
N ILE A 36 14.62 -12.86 -4.23
CA ILE A 36 14.27 -14.18 -4.77
C ILE A 36 15.31 -15.17 -4.26
N ALA A 37 14.88 -16.09 -3.41
CA ALA A 37 15.67 -17.23 -2.97
C ALA A 37 15.27 -18.45 -3.80
N ARG A 38 16.22 -19.02 -4.54
CA ARG A 38 16.03 -20.13 -5.45
C ARG A 38 16.79 -21.34 -4.96
N GLU A 39 16.16 -22.52 -5.00
CA GLU A 39 16.80 -23.81 -4.69
C GLU A 39 17.54 -23.82 -3.34
N MET A 40 16.96 -23.18 -2.31
CA MET A 40 17.57 -23.08 -0.98
C MET A 40 18.02 -24.46 -0.47
N THR A 41 19.21 -24.52 0.14
CA THR A 41 19.85 -25.75 0.66
C THR A 41 20.39 -26.73 -0.40
N LYS A 42 20.20 -26.45 -1.70
CA LYS A 42 20.69 -27.29 -2.79
C LYS A 42 21.98 -26.71 -3.39
N THR A 43 22.69 -27.50 -4.20
CA THR A 43 24.00 -27.16 -4.77
C THR A 43 24.03 -25.85 -5.57
N TYR A 44 22.91 -25.51 -6.22
CA TYR A 44 22.77 -24.32 -7.06
C TYR A 44 21.89 -23.26 -6.42
N GLU A 45 21.88 -23.16 -5.08
CA GLU A 45 21.12 -22.14 -4.40
C GLU A 45 21.54 -20.73 -4.84
N THR A 46 20.58 -19.82 -4.94
CA THR A 46 20.84 -18.44 -5.40
C THR A 46 19.93 -17.48 -4.66
N PHE A 47 20.47 -16.31 -4.30
CA PHE A 47 19.72 -15.21 -3.70
C PHE A 47 19.90 -13.97 -4.56
N LEU A 48 18.85 -13.60 -5.30
CA LEU A 48 18.83 -12.36 -6.07
C LEU A 48 18.16 -11.28 -5.24
N ARG A 49 18.82 -10.14 -5.06
CA ARG A 49 18.30 -9.00 -4.29
C ARG A 49 18.24 -7.77 -5.18
N GLY A 50 17.13 -7.05 -5.10
CA GLY A 50 16.90 -5.78 -5.79
C GLY A 50 15.44 -5.40 -5.73
N ASN A 51 15.05 -4.38 -6.49
CA ASN A 51 13.65 -4.05 -6.66
C ASN A 51 12.93 -5.06 -7.58
N LEU A 52 11.60 -5.15 -7.48
CA LEU A 52 10.79 -6.09 -8.27
C LEU A 52 11.03 -5.98 -9.78
N GLU A 53 11.24 -4.78 -10.31
CA GLU A 53 11.47 -4.55 -11.74
C GLU A 53 12.81 -5.13 -12.21
N SER A 54 13.90 -4.85 -11.49
CA SER A 54 15.24 -5.39 -11.81
C SER A 54 15.30 -6.92 -11.66
N LEU A 55 14.61 -7.47 -10.67
CA LEU A 55 14.52 -8.92 -10.46
C LEU A 55 13.73 -9.60 -11.57
N LEU A 56 12.61 -9.01 -12.00
CA LEU A 56 11.86 -9.48 -13.16
C LEU A 56 12.73 -9.47 -14.42
N GLN A 57 13.46 -8.38 -14.67
CA GLN A 57 14.36 -8.28 -15.81
C GLN A 57 15.45 -9.37 -15.77
N THR A 58 16.01 -9.64 -14.60
CA THR A 58 17.03 -10.68 -14.40
C THR A 58 16.47 -12.06 -14.78
N LEU A 59 15.27 -12.41 -14.28
CA LEU A 59 14.64 -13.69 -14.61
C LEU A 59 14.25 -13.81 -16.10
N GLN A 60 13.85 -12.72 -16.73
CA GLN A 60 13.53 -12.73 -18.16
C GLN A 60 14.79 -12.96 -19.03
N GLN A 61 15.95 -12.46 -18.60
CA GLN A 61 17.22 -12.59 -19.32
C GLN A 61 17.92 -13.93 -19.06
N GLU A 62 17.85 -14.45 -17.83
CA GLU A 62 18.58 -15.66 -17.43
C GLU A 62 17.66 -16.86 -17.29
N GLU A 63 17.67 -17.77 -18.27
CA GLU A 63 16.83 -18.97 -18.26
C GLU A 63 17.12 -19.93 -17.09
N ASP A 64 18.38 -20.07 -16.68
CA ASP A 64 18.75 -20.92 -15.56
C ASP A 64 18.24 -20.39 -14.21
N GLN A 65 18.01 -19.08 -14.10
CA GLN A 65 17.41 -18.48 -12.90
C GLN A 65 15.91 -18.75 -12.79
N ARG A 66 15.25 -19.27 -13.84
CA ARG A 66 13.81 -19.62 -13.82
C ARG A 66 13.55 -21.07 -13.43
N LYS A 67 14.59 -21.86 -13.13
CA LYS A 67 14.48 -23.28 -12.81
C LYS A 67 14.52 -23.54 -11.30
N GLY A 68 13.70 -24.49 -10.85
CA GLY A 68 13.68 -24.96 -9.47
C GLY A 68 12.54 -24.40 -8.63
N GLU A 69 12.77 -24.36 -7.32
CA GLU A 69 11.83 -23.88 -6.31
C GLU A 69 12.18 -22.46 -5.87
N PHE A 70 11.16 -21.63 -5.65
CA PHE A 70 11.31 -20.21 -5.35
C PHE A 70 10.63 -19.81 -4.04
N VAL A 71 11.32 -18.98 -3.28
CA VAL A 71 10.76 -18.18 -2.20
C VAL A 71 11.01 -16.71 -2.53
N VAL A 72 9.94 -15.93 -2.63
CA VAL A 72 10.00 -14.49 -2.87
C VAL A 72 9.72 -13.76 -1.56
N LEU A 73 10.70 -13.00 -1.10
CA LEU A 73 10.56 -12.11 0.05
C LEU A 73 10.35 -10.70 -0.45
N ILE A 74 9.32 -10.01 0.00
CA ILE A 74 8.97 -8.66 -0.46
C ILE A 74 8.99 -7.73 0.74
N GLU A 75 9.65 -6.59 0.59
CA GLU A 75 9.66 -5.53 1.59
C GLU A 75 8.22 -5.12 1.95
N GLY A 76 7.95 -4.94 3.23
CA GLY A 76 6.68 -4.41 3.69
C GLY A 76 6.41 -2.99 3.17
N SER A 77 5.15 -2.61 3.12
CA SER A 77 4.68 -1.28 2.77
C SER A 77 5.27 -0.19 3.68
N THR A 78 6.07 0.68 3.09
CA THR A 78 6.53 1.93 3.71
C THR A 78 5.47 3.04 3.59
N VAL A 79 4.50 2.88 2.68
CA VAL A 79 3.34 3.75 2.57
C VAL A 79 2.55 3.62 3.85
N VAL A 80 2.63 4.65 4.70
CA VAL A 80 1.62 4.90 5.71
C VAL A 80 0.35 5.09 4.92
N SER A 81 -0.53 4.09 4.90
CA SER A 81 -1.90 4.35 4.52
C SER A 81 -2.35 5.47 5.44
N GLN A 82 -2.43 6.69 4.93
CA GLN A 82 -3.49 7.56 5.38
C GLN A 82 -4.72 6.73 5.02
N SER A 83 -5.19 5.92 5.96
CA SER A 83 -6.57 5.49 5.94
C SER A 83 -7.34 6.81 5.98
N ARG A 84 -7.60 7.35 4.80
CA ARG A 84 -8.85 8.04 4.59
C ARG A 84 -9.87 6.93 4.83
N VAL A 85 -10.20 6.73 6.11
CA VAL A 85 -11.59 6.51 6.45
C VAL A 85 -12.29 7.57 5.62
N GLU A 86 -13.10 7.16 4.65
CA GLU A 86 -14.00 8.10 4.00
C GLU A 86 -14.90 8.61 5.11
N VAL A 87 -14.44 9.69 5.74
CA VAL A 87 -15.18 10.38 6.77
C VAL A 87 -16.33 11.00 6.03
N ASP A 88 -17.53 10.53 6.31
CA ASP A 88 -18.73 11.26 5.99
C ASP A 88 -18.67 12.61 6.71
N VAL A 89 -18.22 13.61 5.98
CA VAL A 89 -17.98 14.97 6.48
C VAL A 89 -19.29 15.56 7.01
N GLU A 90 -20.42 15.20 6.43
CA GLU A 90 -21.73 15.69 6.84
C GLU A 90 -22.12 15.12 8.20
N GLN A 91 -22.05 13.80 8.37
CA GLN A 91 -22.35 13.16 9.67
C GLN A 91 -21.37 13.60 10.76
N MET A 92 -20.09 13.78 10.42
CA MET A 92 -19.10 14.35 11.33
C MET A 92 -19.49 15.77 11.77
N LEU A 93 -19.85 16.65 10.82
CA LEU A 93 -20.25 18.02 11.13
C LEU A 93 -21.51 18.04 11.99
N ILE A 94 -22.52 17.21 11.70
CA ILE A 94 -23.75 17.08 12.51
C ILE A 94 -23.39 16.71 13.95
N THR A 95 -22.56 15.68 14.13
CA THR A 95 -22.15 15.20 15.46
C THR A 95 -21.36 16.28 16.22
N LEU A 96 -20.44 16.97 15.55
CA LEU A 96 -19.64 18.02 16.17
C LEU A 96 -20.47 19.26 16.52
N LEU A 97 -21.45 19.62 15.69
CA LEU A 97 -22.33 20.76 15.93
C LEU A 97 -23.32 20.52 17.08
N ALA A 98 -23.63 19.26 17.40
CA ALA A 98 -24.43 18.93 18.57
C ALA A 98 -23.73 19.27 19.90
N GLU A 99 -22.40 19.17 19.93
CA GLU A 99 -21.61 19.31 21.16
C GLU A 99 -20.76 20.59 21.22
N LEU A 100 -20.49 21.22 20.08
CA LEU A 100 -19.52 22.32 19.97
C LEU A 100 -20.07 23.53 19.20
N PRO A 101 -19.64 24.76 19.55
CA PRO A 101 -19.94 25.94 18.74
C PRO A 101 -19.40 25.80 17.31
N LEU A 102 -20.13 26.34 16.32
CA LEU A 102 -19.83 26.29 14.87
C LEU A 102 -18.33 26.48 14.53
N LYS A 103 -17.70 27.50 15.13
CA LYS A 103 -16.28 27.82 14.88
C LYS A 103 -15.34 26.70 15.34
N GLN A 104 -15.65 26.06 16.47
CA GLN A 104 -14.86 24.96 17.02
C GLN A 104 -15.09 23.68 16.22
N ALA A 105 -16.36 23.35 15.90
CA ALA A 105 -16.71 22.21 15.06
C ALA A 105 -16.00 22.26 13.70
N VAL A 106 -16.03 23.40 13.01
CA VAL A 106 -15.34 23.61 11.72
C VAL A 106 -13.82 23.51 11.85
N SER A 107 -13.25 24.06 12.93
CA SER A 107 -11.81 23.98 13.15
C SER A 107 -11.35 22.54 13.39
N LEU A 108 -12.11 21.78 14.19
CA LEU A 108 -11.80 20.39 14.50
C LEU A 108 -12.00 19.48 13.28
N ALA A 109 -13.10 19.64 12.54
CA ALA A 109 -13.34 18.91 11.30
C ALA A 109 -12.25 19.18 10.24
N SER A 110 -11.75 20.42 10.15
CA SER A 110 -10.64 20.76 9.25
C SER A 110 -9.34 20.08 9.66
N SER A 111 -9.05 19.99 10.96
CA SER A 111 -7.89 19.27 11.49
C SER A 111 -7.98 17.76 11.27
N ILE A 112 -9.17 17.17 11.37
CA ILE A 112 -9.37 15.72 11.19
C ILE A 112 -9.33 15.33 9.69
N THR A 113 -9.96 16.13 8.83
CA THR A 113 -10.17 15.76 7.41
C THR A 113 -9.16 16.39 6.44
N GLY A 114 -8.44 17.43 6.87
CA GLY A 114 -7.57 18.24 6.00
C GLY A 114 -8.32 19.15 5.02
N ILE A 115 -9.66 19.20 5.06
CA ILE A 115 -10.46 20.07 4.19
C ILE A 115 -10.34 21.53 4.65
N LYS A 116 -10.29 22.48 3.70
CA LYS A 116 -10.19 23.92 3.98
C LYS A 116 -11.37 24.39 4.83
N LYS A 117 -11.07 25.15 5.90
CA LYS A 117 -12.06 25.71 6.84
C LYS A 117 -13.22 26.44 6.15
N ASN A 118 -12.96 27.23 5.11
CA ASN A 118 -14.01 27.98 4.40
C ASN A 118 -15.07 27.06 3.77
N LYS A 119 -14.65 25.89 3.24
CA LYS A 119 -15.59 24.92 2.65
C LYS A 119 -16.46 24.28 3.72
N LEU A 120 -15.84 23.83 4.81
CA LEU A 120 -16.52 23.22 5.95
C LEU A 120 -17.45 24.21 6.67
N TYR A 121 -17.07 25.48 6.73
CA TYR A 121 -17.88 26.52 7.36
C TYR A 121 -19.22 26.71 6.64
N ASN A 122 -19.21 26.79 5.31
CA ASN A 122 -20.45 26.94 4.52
C ASN A 122 -21.37 25.73 4.71
N GLN A 123 -20.83 24.51 4.65
CA GLN A 123 -21.60 23.27 4.87
C GLN A 123 -22.17 23.21 6.28
N ALA A 124 -21.36 23.49 7.30
CA ALA A 124 -21.81 23.50 8.69
C ALA A 124 -22.91 24.55 8.95
N LEU A 125 -22.85 25.68 8.23
CA LEU A 125 -23.83 26.77 8.36
C LEU A 125 -25.16 26.41 7.69
N GLU A 126 -25.15 25.67 6.58
CA GLU A 126 -26.35 25.07 5.99
C GLU A 126 -26.97 24.03 6.93
N LEU A 127 -26.16 23.14 7.50
CA LEU A 127 -26.62 22.10 8.44
C LEU A 127 -27.15 22.68 9.76
N SER A 128 -26.60 23.78 10.25
CA SER A 128 -27.10 24.44 11.48
C SER A 128 -28.45 25.15 11.32
N ARG A 129 -28.91 25.31 10.07
CA ARG A 129 -30.16 25.99 9.72
C ARG A 129 -31.28 25.01 9.33
N ALA A 130 -30.94 23.74 9.12
CA ALA A 130 -31.87 22.64 8.89
C ALA A 130 -32.39 22.09 10.23
#